data_AF-U7V363-F1
#
_entry.id   AF-U7V363-F1
#
_cell.length_a   1.000
_cell.length_b   1.000
_cell.length_c   1.000
_cell.angle_alpha   90.00
_cell.angle_beta   90.00
_cell.angle_gamma   90.00
#
_symmetry.space_group_name_H-M   'P 1'
#
loop_
_entity.id
_entity.type
_entity.pdbx_description
1 polymer ?
#
loop_
_entity_poly.entity_id
_entity_poly.type
_entity_poly.pdbx_seq_one_letter_code
_entity_poly.pdbx_strand_id
1 'polypeptide(L)'
;MSGCTYYGRAAATECPGEQARFDASVYYGDVNYAGSVFCHHPDFTCSAYYGGADFGGCVYRRGLSVSGSAFHGPVNFGGSECGKKSYCANAVFTGPVTLTGTVFRKKVIFDESAFLASTDFSAADFSGRIPGFTECIFTPGEQYAFPQPVTASPAGSRVLTPWEVRRLDYFRQQVQAFTHPAVDDPEVLEAARQRVRVLKKQLHAWVFAMQDPRYQHPGFEKIRGI
;
A
#
# COMPACT_ATOMS: atom_id res chain seq x y z
N MET A 1 13.18 5.96 -14.10
CA MET A 1 11.94 6.70 -13.81
C MET A 1 11.82 7.02 -12.31
N SER A 2 12.95 7.21 -11.62
CA SER A 2 12.96 7.54 -10.19
C SER A 2 12.59 9.02 -9.98
N GLY A 3 11.91 9.33 -8.88
CA GLY A 3 11.57 10.71 -8.51
C GLY A 3 10.52 11.38 -9.40
N CYS A 4 9.73 10.60 -10.15
CA CYS A 4 8.84 11.13 -11.18
C CYS A 4 7.40 11.32 -10.67
N THR A 5 6.67 12.27 -11.25
CA THR A 5 5.22 12.46 -10.99
C THR A 5 4.42 12.16 -12.26
N TYR A 6 3.45 11.26 -12.15
CA TYR A 6 2.62 10.79 -13.25
C TYR A 6 1.15 11.16 -13.03
N TYR A 7 0.56 11.87 -14.00
CA TYR A 7 -0.85 12.26 -13.97
C TYR A 7 -1.75 11.36 -14.82
N GLY A 8 -1.18 10.63 -15.79
CA GLY A 8 -1.87 9.65 -16.63
C GLY A 8 -1.49 8.21 -16.31
N ARG A 9 -1.91 7.27 -17.17
CA ARG A 9 -1.52 5.86 -17.04
C ARG A 9 -0.03 5.67 -17.26
N ALA A 10 0.63 4.94 -16.37
CA ALA A 10 2.02 4.49 -16.53
C ALA A 10 2.05 2.98 -16.77
N ALA A 11 2.93 2.51 -17.66
CA ALA A 11 3.08 1.07 -17.93
C ALA A 11 4.52 0.66 -18.18
N ALA A 12 4.83 -0.61 -17.90
CA ALA A 12 6.00 -1.32 -18.39
C ALA A 12 5.62 -2.78 -18.67
N THR A 13 6.28 -3.44 -19.61
CA THR A 13 5.99 -4.84 -20.00
C THR A 13 7.24 -5.72 -20.07
N GLU A 14 8.42 -5.18 -20.35
CA GLU A 14 9.69 -5.93 -20.28
C GLU A 14 10.84 -5.05 -19.75
N CYS A 15 11.61 -5.54 -18.77
CA CYS A 15 12.90 -4.95 -18.37
C CYS A 15 13.99 -6.02 -18.33
N PRO A 16 14.41 -6.56 -19.49
CA PRO A 16 15.42 -7.61 -19.58
C PRO A 16 16.81 -6.99 -19.70
N GLY A 17 17.39 -6.52 -18.60
CA GLY A 17 18.82 -6.21 -18.61
C GLY A 17 19.33 -5.22 -17.56
N GLU A 18 18.49 -4.27 -17.14
CA GLU A 18 18.88 -3.27 -16.15
C GLU A 18 17.95 -3.27 -14.93
N GLN A 19 18.44 -2.69 -13.83
CA GLN A 19 17.63 -2.49 -12.64
C GLN A 19 16.55 -1.44 -12.92
N ALA A 20 15.29 -1.86 -12.95
CA ALA A 20 14.18 -0.96 -13.16
C ALA A 20 13.96 -0.09 -11.91
N ARG A 21 14.08 1.23 -12.08
CA ARG A 21 13.99 2.22 -11.00
C ARG A 21 12.77 3.12 -11.17
N PHE A 22 11.83 2.95 -10.25
CA PHE A 22 10.56 3.67 -10.13
C PHE A 22 10.38 4.26 -8.72
N ASP A 23 11.46 4.25 -7.92
CA ASP A 23 11.49 4.72 -6.54
C ASP A 23 11.17 6.20 -6.42
N ALA A 24 10.71 6.61 -5.23
CA ALA A 24 10.41 8.01 -4.90
C ALA A 24 9.41 8.68 -5.86
N SER A 25 8.51 7.92 -6.47
CA SER A 25 7.59 8.42 -7.50
C SER A 25 6.17 8.61 -7.00
N VAL A 26 5.40 9.48 -7.67
CA VAL A 26 4.00 9.78 -7.33
C VAL A 26 3.12 9.49 -8.54
N TYR A 27 2.08 8.69 -8.36
CA TYR A 27 1.16 8.28 -9.41
C TYR A 27 -0.27 8.73 -9.06
N TYR A 28 -0.78 9.71 -9.80
CA TYR A 28 -2.16 10.19 -9.65
C TYR A 28 -3.17 9.41 -10.50
N GLY A 29 -2.74 8.91 -11.66
CA GLY A 29 -3.50 7.97 -12.47
C GLY A 29 -3.17 6.51 -12.11
N ASP A 30 -3.87 5.59 -12.77
CA ASP A 30 -3.63 4.16 -12.61
C ASP A 30 -2.28 3.74 -13.20
N VAL A 31 -1.64 2.77 -12.58
CA VAL A 31 -0.37 2.19 -13.03
C VAL A 31 -0.60 0.74 -13.43
N ASN A 32 -0.03 0.32 -14.56
CA ASN A 32 -0.15 -1.04 -15.06
C ASN A 32 1.22 -1.63 -15.43
N TYR A 33 1.74 -2.45 -14.52
CA TYR A 33 2.91 -3.30 -14.76
C TYR A 33 2.53 -4.76 -15.02
N ALA A 34 1.25 -5.09 -15.16
CA ALA A 34 0.77 -6.46 -15.19
C ALA A 34 1.46 -7.31 -16.26
N GLY A 35 1.80 -8.56 -15.91
CA GLY A 35 2.49 -9.49 -16.80
C GLY A 35 3.98 -9.19 -17.03
N SER A 36 4.55 -8.16 -16.39
CA SER A 36 5.95 -7.79 -16.58
C SER A 36 6.93 -8.83 -16.08
N VAL A 37 8.09 -8.92 -16.74
CA VAL A 37 9.23 -9.72 -16.29
C VAL A 37 10.39 -8.81 -15.87
N PHE A 38 10.76 -8.87 -14.59
CA PHE A 38 11.90 -8.17 -14.01
C PHE A 38 13.06 -9.14 -13.76
N CYS A 39 14.13 -8.97 -14.52
CA CYS A 39 15.33 -9.81 -14.40
C CYS A 39 16.21 -9.43 -13.20
N HIS A 40 16.15 -8.16 -12.77
CA HIS A 40 16.80 -7.63 -11.57
C HIS A 40 15.75 -7.34 -10.49
N HIS A 41 16.18 -6.73 -9.37
CA HIS A 41 15.27 -6.33 -8.30
C HIS A 41 14.67 -4.96 -8.65
N PRO A 42 13.41 -4.86 -9.12
CA PRO A 42 12.83 -3.56 -9.42
C PRO A 42 12.62 -2.78 -8.12
N ASP A 43 12.90 -1.50 -8.19
CA ASP A 43 12.79 -0.58 -7.06
C ASP A 43 11.54 0.28 -7.24
N PHE A 44 10.49 -0.02 -6.46
CA PHE A 44 9.25 0.75 -6.35
C PHE A 44 9.11 1.42 -4.96
N THR A 45 10.22 1.58 -4.24
CA THR A 45 10.22 2.07 -2.86
C THR A 45 9.80 3.53 -2.76
N CYS A 46 9.37 3.93 -1.56
CA CYS A 46 9.08 5.33 -1.21
C CYS A 46 8.14 6.05 -2.20
N SER A 47 7.23 5.30 -2.82
CA SER A 47 6.34 5.80 -3.88
C SER A 47 4.91 5.96 -3.37
N ALA A 48 4.14 6.87 -3.97
CA ALA A 48 2.75 7.12 -3.60
C ALA A 48 1.80 6.86 -4.77
N TYR A 49 0.89 5.90 -4.61
CA TYR A 49 -0.08 5.49 -5.62
C TYR A 49 -1.47 5.98 -5.23
N TYR A 50 -1.91 7.07 -5.84
CA TYR A 50 -3.23 7.67 -5.61
C TYR A 50 -4.34 7.03 -6.46
N GLY A 51 -4.00 6.60 -7.68
CA GLY A 51 -4.80 5.70 -8.51
C GLY A 51 -4.56 4.23 -8.16
N GLY A 52 -5.20 3.33 -8.90
CA GLY A 52 -4.96 1.89 -8.79
C GLY A 52 -3.57 1.50 -9.31
N ALA A 53 -2.98 0.45 -8.76
CA ALA A 53 -1.68 -0.04 -9.20
C ALA A 53 -1.71 -1.55 -9.45
N ASP A 54 -1.53 -1.95 -10.70
CA ASP A 54 -1.52 -3.34 -11.10
C ASP A 54 -0.10 -3.86 -11.30
N PHE A 55 0.32 -4.72 -10.39
CA PHE A 55 1.56 -5.49 -10.39
C PHE A 55 1.28 -6.99 -10.59
N GLY A 56 0.08 -7.37 -11.03
CA GLY A 56 -0.38 -8.74 -11.13
C GLY A 56 0.29 -9.54 -12.25
N GLY A 57 0.36 -10.86 -12.09
CA GLY A 57 0.92 -11.78 -13.10
C GLY A 57 2.39 -11.53 -13.44
N CYS A 58 3.12 -10.78 -12.61
CA CYS A 58 4.51 -10.40 -12.88
C CYS A 58 5.49 -11.49 -12.47
N VAL A 59 6.66 -11.52 -13.11
CA VAL A 59 7.78 -12.39 -12.72
C VAL A 59 8.95 -11.55 -12.22
N TYR A 60 9.21 -11.61 -10.92
CA TYR A 60 10.30 -10.92 -10.24
C TYR A 60 11.45 -11.88 -9.94
N ARG A 61 12.41 -12.06 -10.86
CA ARG A 61 13.49 -13.06 -10.72
C ARG A 61 14.33 -12.86 -9.45
N ARG A 62 14.51 -11.61 -9.01
CA ARG A 62 15.24 -11.26 -7.78
C ARG A 62 14.35 -10.74 -6.64
N GLY A 63 13.03 -10.96 -6.71
CA GLY A 63 12.05 -10.37 -5.78
C GLY A 63 11.74 -8.91 -6.10
N LEU A 64 10.75 -8.33 -5.43
CA LEU A 64 10.31 -6.94 -5.59
C LEU A 64 10.54 -6.14 -4.30
N SER A 65 10.66 -4.81 -4.43
CA SER A 65 10.62 -3.89 -3.29
C SER A 65 9.60 -2.79 -3.50
N VAL A 66 8.65 -2.68 -2.56
CA VAL A 66 7.68 -1.59 -2.42
C VAL A 66 7.79 -0.94 -1.03
N SER A 67 8.92 -1.14 -0.34
CA SER A 67 9.11 -0.64 1.02
C SER A 67 8.96 0.87 1.12
N GLY A 68 8.33 1.34 2.19
CA GLY A 68 8.06 2.76 2.44
C GLY A 68 7.00 3.37 1.50
N SER A 69 6.37 2.58 0.62
CA SER A 69 5.38 3.10 -0.33
C SER A 69 3.98 3.21 0.28
N ALA A 70 3.20 4.15 -0.23
CA ALA A 70 1.81 4.38 0.14
C ALA A 70 0.88 4.01 -1.03
N PHE A 71 0.01 3.02 -0.83
CA PHE A 71 -1.00 2.60 -1.79
C PHE A 71 -2.37 3.11 -1.34
N HIS A 72 -2.77 4.23 -1.94
CA HIS A 72 -4.04 4.87 -1.62
C HIS A 72 -5.20 4.43 -2.50
N GLY A 73 -4.92 3.99 -3.74
CA GLY A 73 -5.85 3.22 -4.55
C GLY A 73 -5.71 1.71 -4.32
N PRO A 74 -6.53 0.89 -4.98
CA PRO A 74 -6.38 -0.56 -4.95
C PRO A 74 -5.03 -0.99 -5.54
N VAL A 75 -4.41 -2.01 -4.97
CA VAL A 75 -3.17 -2.59 -5.48
C VAL A 75 -3.31 -4.09 -5.70
N ASN A 76 -2.88 -4.55 -6.87
CA ASN A 76 -2.92 -5.95 -7.25
C ASN A 76 -1.51 -6.50 -7.44
N PHE A 77 -1.13 -7.51 -6.66
CA PHE A 77 0.07 -8.34 -6.86
C PHE A 77 -0.27 -9.77 -7.31
N GLY A 78 -1.57 -10.10 -7.41
CA GLY A 78 -2.07 -11.46 -7.57
C GLY A 78 -1.48 -12.19 -8.78
N GLY A 79 -1.28 -13.50 -8.63
CA GLY A 79 -0.71 -14.38 -9.65
C GLY A 79 0.77 -14.11 -9.99
N SER A 80 1.47 -13.25 -9.25
CA SER A 80 2.88 -12.96 -9.50
C SER A 80 3.82 -14.00 -8.92
N GLU A 81 5.04 -14.08 -9.44
CA GLU A 81 6.10 -14.97 -8.95
C GLU A 81 7.33 -14.17 -8.49
N CYS A 82 7.76 -14.35 -7.24
CA CYS A 82 8.95 -13.76 -6.67
C CYS A 82 10.04 -14.81 -6.42
N GLY A 83 11.12 -14.75 -7.21
CA GLY A 83 12.20 -15.74 -7.17
C GLY A 83 13.17 -15.62 -5.98
N LYS A 84 13.26 -14.43 -5.36
CA LYS A 84 14.08 -14.17 -4.16
C LYS A 84 13.28 -13.38 -3.12
N LYS A 85 13.96 -12.91 -2.07
CA LYS A 85 13.34 -12.15 -0.97
C LYS A 85 12.65 -10.91 -1.54
N SER A 86 11.46 -10.62 -1.04
CA SER A 86 10.69 -9.42 -1.40
C SER A 86 10.46 -8.55 -0.17
N TYR A 87 10.49 -7.23 -0.38
CA TYR A 87 10.49 -6.24 0.69
C TYR A 87 9.27 -5.33 0.52
N CYS A 88 8.35 -5.47 1.45
CA CYS A 88 7.14 -4.66 1.53
C CYS A 88 7.08 -3.90 2.86
N ALA A 89 8.18 -3.85 3.61
CA ALA A 89 8.23 -3.24 4.94
C ALA A 89 7.90 -1.76 4.92
N ASN A 90 7.33 -1.23 6.00
CA ASN A 90 6.94 0.19 6.10
C ASN A 90 5.96 0.66 5.02
N ALA A 91 5.25 -0.25 4.36
CA ALA A 91 4.25 0.11 3.36
C ALA A 91 2.90 0.42 4.01
N VAL A 92 2.16 1.39 3.46
CA VAL A 92 0.85 1.80 3.96
C VAL A 92 -0.19 1.56 2.88
N PHE A 93 -1.12 0.64 3.14
CA PHE A 93 -2.19 0.24 2.23
C PHE A 93 -3.53 0.78 2.74
N THR A 94 -4.02 1.87 2.15
CA THR A 94 -5.33 2.43 2.48
C THR A 94 -6.41 2.08 1.46
N GLY A 95 -5.99 1.56 0.29
CA GLY A 95 -6.87 0.87 -0.66
C GLY A 95 -6.77 -0.65 -0.53
N PRO A 96 -7.71 -1.40 -1.14
CA PRO A 96 -7.70 -2.86 -1.11
C PRO A 96 -6.42 -3.46 -1.70
N VAL A 97 -5.98 -4.59 -1.15
CA VAL A 97 -4.75 -5.27 -1.57
C VAL A 97 -5.08 -6.69 -2.02
N THR A 98 -4.64 -7.08 -3.21
CA THR A 98 -4.78 -8.44 -3.74
C THR A 98 -3.41 -9.09 -3.86
N LEU A 99 -3.18 -10.21 -3.17
CA LEU A 99 -2.01 -11.08 -3.33
C LEU A 99 -2.42 -12.50 -3.74
N THR A 100 -3.68 -12.72 -4.11
CA THR A 100 -4.17 -14.07 -4.38
C THR A 100 -3.36 -14.81 -5.43
N GLY A 101 -3.01 -16.06 -5.17
CA GLY A 101 -2.18 -16.87 -6.08
C GLY A 101 -0.73 -16.39 -6.29
N THR A 102 -0.24 -15.42 -5.50
CA THR A 102 1.15 -14.96 -5.59
C THR A 102 2.09 -16.00 -5.00
N VAL A 103 3.20 -16.29 -5.68
CA VAL A 103 4.22 -17.24 -5.26
C VAL A 103 5.47 -16.52 -4.78
N PHE A 104 5.78 -16.61 -3.49
CA PHE A 104 7.02 -16.13 -2.90
C PHE A 104 7.99 -17.29 -2.63
N ARG A 105 8.97 -17.51 -3.53
CA ARG A 105 9.96 -18.61 -3.40
C ARG A 105 10.96 -18.43 -2.25
N LYS A 106 10.99 -17.24 -1.66
CA LYS A 106 11.77 -16.88 -0.47
C LYS A 106 10.91 -15.98 0.42
N LYS A 107 11.42 -15.62 1.61
CA LYS A 107 10.69 -14.79 2.59
C LYS A 107 10.24 -13.47 1.96
N VAL A 108 8.97 -13.14 2.18
CA VAL A 108 8.42 -11.79 2.02
C VAL A 108 8.33 -11.12 3.38
N ILE A 109 8.67 -9.82 3.43
CA ILE A 109 8.75 -9.05 4.66
C ILE A 109 7.74 -7.90 4.57
N PHE A 110 6.67 -7.98 5.35
CA PHE A 110 5.70 -6.89 5.53
C PHE A 110 5.93 -6.13 6.85
N ASP A 111 7.01 -6.41 7.57
CA ASP A 111 7.27 -5.80 8.89
C ASP A 111 7.06 -4.27 8.86
N GLU A 112 6.44 -3.73 9.91
CA GLU A 112 6.08 -2.32 10.05
C GLU A 112 5.13 -1.82 8.94
N SER A 113 4.35 -2.68 8.29
CA SER A 113 3.34 -2.23 7.31
C SER A 113 1.96 -2.03 7.94
N ALA A 114 1.16 -1.15 7.35
CA ALA A 114 -0.22 -0.93 7.77
C ALA A 114 -1.19 -1.37 6.67
N PHE A 115 -1.99 -2.38 6.98
CA PHE A 115 -3.11 -2.85 6.15
C PHE A 115 -4.39 -2.21 6.69
N LEU A 116 -4.78 -1.09 6.08
CA LEU A 116 -5.90 -0.26 6.54
C LEU A 116 -7.15 -0.43 5.68
N ALA A 117 -7.20 -1.46 4.85
CA ALA A 117 -8.33 -1.87 4.01
C ALA A 117 -8.28 -3.39 3.82
N SER A 118 -9.30 -3.96 3.19
CA SER A 118 -9.36 -5.39 2.89
C SER A 118 -8.10 -5.87 2.17
N THR A 119 -7.60 -7.03 2.58
CA THR A 119 -6.42 -7.66 1.97
C THR A 119 -6.65 -9.14 1.73
N ASP A 120 -6.44 -9.57 0.51
CA ASP A 120 -6.61 -10.95 0.11
C ASP A 120 -5.26 -11.63 -0.14
N PHE A 121 -4.77 -12.36 0.85
CA PHE A 121 -3.63 -13.29 0.73
C PHE A 121 -4.07 -14.72 0.40
N SER A 122 -5.35 -14.99 0.08
CA SER A 122 -5.83 -16.35 -0.21
C SER A 122 -5.02 -17.00 -1.32
N ALA A 123 -4.75 -18.30 -1.23
CA ALA A 123 -3.94 -19.02 -2.22
C ALA A 123 -2.52 -18.45 -2.48
N ALA A 124 -2.03 -17.48 -1.71
CA ALA A 124 -0.64 -17.06 -1.78
C ALA A 124 0.26 -18.18 -1.25
N ASP A 125 1.29 -18.53 -2.01
CA ASP A 125 2.29 -19.53 -1.62
C ASP A 125 3.52 -18.84 -1.04
N PHE A 126 3.73 -19.01 0.26
CA PHE A 126 4.92 -18.49 0.94
C PHE A 126 6.12 -19.47 0.93
N SER A 127 6.09 -20.52 0.09
CA SER A 127 7.11 -21.57 -0.09
C SER A 127 7.64 -22.19 1.21
N GLY A 128 6.76 -22.32 2.20
CA GLY A 128 7.10 -22.85 3.53
C GLY A 128 7.88 -21.89 4.44
N ARG A 129 7.93 -20.59 4.10
CA ARG A 129 8.53 -19.55 4.95
C ARG A 129 7.44 -18.67 5.52
N ILE A 130 7.44 -18.49 6.83
CA ILE A 130 6.47 -17.61 7.48
C ILE A 130 6.72 -16.16 6.99
N PRO A 131 5.73 -15.50 6.38
CA PRO A 131 5.83 -14.07 6.04
C PRO A 131 6.08 -13.24 7.31
N GLY A 132 6.92 -12.20 7.19
CA GLY A 132 7.13 -11.26 8.29
C GLY A 132 5.95 -10.30 8.42
N PHE A 133 5.37 -10.18 9.61
CA PHE A 133 4.30 -9.25 9.95
C PHE A 133 4.58 -8.51 11.28
N THR A 134 5.84 -8.46 11.72
CA THR A 134 6.20 -7.82 12.99
C THR A 134 5.89 -6.34 12.93
N GLU A 135 5.28 -5.78 13.98
CA GLU A 135 4.80 -4.39 14.07
C GLU A 135 3.85 -3.97 12.94
N CYS A 136 3.18 -4.94 12.29
CA CYS A 136 2.11 -4.62 11.34
C CYS A 136 0.88 -4.07 12.06
N ILE A 137 0.15 -3.22 11.36
CA ILE A 137 -1.10 -2.63 11.84
C ILE A 137 -2.25 -3.09 10.95
N PHE A 138 -3.29 -3.64 11.57
CA PHE A 138 -4.52 -4.05 10.89
C PHE A 138 -5.72 -3.23 11.39
N THR A 139 -6.62 -2.85 10.50
CA THR A 139 -7.91 -2.26 10.91
C THR A 139 -8.88 -3.37 11.35
N PRO A 140 -9.45 -3.32 12.58
CA PRO A 140 -10.51 -4.23 13.02
C PRO A 140 -11.73 -4.21 12.10
N GLY A 141 -12.32 -5.37 11.83
CA GLY A 141 -13.56 -5.49 11.04
C GLY A 141 -13.36 -5.47 9.52
N GLU A 142 -12.16 -5.15 9.04
CA GLU A 142 -11.80 -5.36 7.63
C GLU A 142 -11.64 -6.85 7.31
N GLN A 143 -11.81 -7.19 6.04
CA GLN A 143 -11.68 -8.57 5.57
C GLN A 143 -10.21 -8.88 5.24
N TYR A 144 -9.66 -9.87 5.93
CA TYR A 144 -8.33 -10.41 5.67
C TYR A 144 -8.42 -11.90 5.37
N ALA A 145 -8.13 -12.28 4.13
CA ALA A 145 -8.09 -13.69 3.74
C ALA A 145 -6.63 -14.16 3.76
N PHE A 146 -6.36 -15.26 4.45
CA PHE A 146 -5.02 -15.88 4.51
C PHE A 146 -5.06 -17.27 3.86
N PRO A 147 -3.91 -17.82 3.38
CA PRO A 147 -3.87 -19.16 2.79
C PRO A 147 -4.34 -20.27 3.72
N GLN A 148 -4.27 -20.05 5.02
CA GLN A 148 -4.82 -20.90 6.07
C GLN A 148 -5.65 -20.03 7.02
N PRO A 149 -6.74 -20.57 7.61
CA PRO A 149 -7.51 -19.83 8.60
C PRO A 149 -6.63 -19.36 9.76
N VAL A 150 -6.76 -18.09 10.12
CA VAL A 150 -6.11 -17.50 11.30
C VAL A 150 -7.17 -17.14 12.34
N THR A 151 -6.89 -17.41 13.61
CA THR A 151 -7.80 -17.13 14.73
C THR A 151 -7.52 -15.78 15.41
N ALA A 152 -6.42 -15.14 15.04
CA ALA A 152 -5.99 -13.84 15.52
C ALA A 152 -5.16 -13.14 14.44
N SER A 153 -4.85 -11.85 14.66
CA SER A 153 -3.89 -11.12 13.83
C SER A 153 -2.52 -11.82 13.83
N PRO A 154 -1.72 -11.68 12.75
CA PRO A 154 -0.38 -12.28 12.66
C PRO A 154 0.51 -11.96 13.87
N ALA A 155 1.40 -12.90 14.21
CA ALA A 155 2.29 -12.74 15.36
C ALA A 155 3.14 -11.47 15.26
N GLY A 156 3.21 -10.72 16.35
CA GLY A 156 3.94 -9.43 16.42
C GLY A 156 3.20 -8.26 15.77
N SER A 157 2.01 -8.46 15.20
CA SER A 157 1.17 -7.37 14.72
C SER A 157 0.20 -6.89 15.79
N ARG A 158 -0.43 -5.74 15.54
CA ARG A 158 -1.51 -5.18 16.35
C ARG A 158 -2.68 -4.76 15.48
N VAL A 159 -3.83 -4.59 16.14
CA VAL A 159 -4.99 -3.94 15.51
C VAL A 159 -5.09 -2.48 15.94
N LEU A 160 -5.76 -1.66 15.14
CA LEU A 160 -6.11 -0.30 15.54
C LEU A 160 -7.02 -0.31 16.79
N THR A 161 -6.75 0.59 17.72
CA THR A 161 -7.64 0.87 18.84
C THR A 161 -8.93 1.56 18.35
N PRO A 162 -10.02 1.55 19.13
CA PRO A 162 -11.27 2.23 18.74
C PRO A 162 -11.09 3.72 18.40
N TRP A 163 -10.13 4.40 19.03
CA TRP A 163 -9.83 5.80 18.73
C TRP A 163 -9.08 5.96 17.41
N GLU A 164 -8.10 5.10 17.12
CA GLU A 164 -7.39 5.11 15.85
C GLU A 164 -8.32 4.76 14.68
N VAL A 165 -9.26 3.84 14.86
CA VAL A 165 -10.31 3.53 13.87
C VAL A 165 -11.14 4.78 13.57
N ARG A 166 -11.63 5.51 14.57
CA ARG A 166 -12.38 6.76 14.34
C ARG A 166 -11.57 7.80 13.55
N ARG A 167 -10.26 7.90 13.82
CA ARG A 167 -9.39 8.82 13.08
C ARG A 167 -9.19 8.38 11.63
N LEU A 168 -9.02 7.08 11.38
CA LEU A 168 -8.98 6.52 10.04
C LEU A 168 -10.29 6.77 9.28
N ASP A 169 -11.44 6.56 9.93
CA ASP A 169 -12.75 6.80 9.33
C ASP A 169 -12.97 8.28 9.00
N TYR A 170 -12.49 9.18 9.85
CA TYR A 170 -12.46 10.62 9.53
C TYR A 170 -11.66 10.90 8.24
N PHE A 171 -10.46 10.33 8.09
CA PHE A 171 -9.68 10.47 6.86
C PHE A 171 -10.43 9.91 5.65
N ARG A 172 -11.04 8.73 5.77
CA ARG A 172 -11.83 8.10 4.70
C ARG A 172 -13.01 8.98 4.26
N GLN A 173 -13.78 9.48 5.21
CA GLN A 173 -14.92 10.38 4.96
C GLN A 173 -14.48 11.67 4.27
N GLN A 174 -13.40 12.30 4.76
CA GLN A 174 -12.84 13.50 4.14
C GLN A 174 -12.38 13.23 2.71
N VAL A 175 -11.63 12.15 2.48
CA VAL A 175 -11.19 11.77 1.12
C VAL A 175 -12.40 11.53 0.21
N GLN A 176 -13.42 10.80 0.67
CA GLN A 176 -14.62 10.53 -0.11
C GLN A 176 -15.34 11.81 -0.53
N ALA A 177 -15.51 12.77 0.40
CA ALA A 177 -16.16 14.05 0.14
C ALA A 177 -15.48 14.88 -0.96
N PHE A 178 -14.16 14.77 -1.09
CA PHE A 178 -13.38 15.49 -2.11
C PHE A 178 -13.08 14.66 -3.37
N THR A 179 -13.46 13.38 -3.42
CA THR A 179 -13.25 12.52 -4.60
C THR A 179 -14.39 12.64 -5.62
N HIS A 180 -15.60 12.99 -5.16
CA HIS A 180 -16.78 13.21 -6.01
C HIS A 180 -17.37 14.60 -5.74
N PRO A 181 -16.70 15.70 -6.14
CA PRO A 181 -17.25 17.03 -5.95
C PRO A 181 -18.56 17.18 -6.74
N ALA A 182 -19.54 17.87 -6.16
CA ALA A 182 -20.88 18.04 -6.72
C ALA A 182 -20.93 18.96 -7.96
N VAL A 183 -19.80 19.54 -8.36
CA VAL A 183 -19.69 20.57 -9.41
C VAL A 183 -18.59 20.16 -10.38
N ASP A 184 -18.92 20.12 -11.67
CA ASP A 184 -17.98 19.87 -12.78
C ASP A 184 -17.20 21.15 -13.17
N ASP A 185 -16.58 21.79 -12.17
CA ASP A 185 -15.71 22.95 -12.36
C ASP A 185 -14.22 22.53 -12.27
N PRO A 186 -13.37 22.83 -13.27
CA PRO A 186 -11.98 22.41 -13.29
C PRO A 186 -11.13 22.89 -12.11
N GLU A 187 -11.36 24.11 -11.61
CA GLU A 187 -10.62 24.66 -10.47
C GLU A 187 -11.05 23.99 -9.17
N VAL A 188 -12.37 23.79 -9.00
CA VAL A 188 -12.92 23.06 -7.86
C VAL A 188 -12.41 21.61 -7.84
N LEU A 189 -12.36 20.95 -9.00
CA LEU A 189 -11.84 19.60 -9.16
C LEU A 189 -10.35 19.52 -8.78
N GLU A 190 -9.53 20.47 -9.19
CA GLU A 190 -8.10 20.47 -8.85
C GLU A 190 -7.85 20.81 -7.37
N ALA A 191 -8.61 21.75 -6.80
CA ALA A 191 -8.57 22.03 -5.36
C ALA A 191 -8.96 20.81 -4.53
N ALA A 192 -10.01 20.10 -4.94
CA ALA A 192 -10.46 18.86 -4.30
C ALA A 192 -9.40 17.76 -4.40
N ARG A 193 -8.78 17.55 -5.57
CA ARG A 193 -7.65 16.64 -5.75
C ARG A 193 -6.48 17.01 -4.83
N GLN A 194 -6.12 18.28 -4.75
CA GLN A 194 -5.05 18.74 -3.88
C GLN A 194 -5.36 18.49 -2.40
N ARG A 195 -6.61 18.67 -1.98
CA ARG A 195 -7.06 18.36 -0.63
C ARG A 195 -6.94 16.86 -0.32
N VAL A 196 -7.39 16.00 -1.24
CA VAL A 196 -7.23 14.53 -1.12
C VAL A 196 -5.75 14.16 -1.00
N ARG A 197 -4.86 14.81 -1.77
CA ARG A 197 -3.40 14.58 -1.70
C ARG A 197 -2.83 14.87 -0.33
N VAL A 198 -3.21 16.02 0.26
CA VAL A 198 -2.78 16.42 1.60
C VAL A 198 -3.29 15.45 2.66
N LEU A 199 -4.58 15.09 2.62
CA LEU A 199 -5.19 14.17 3.58
C LEU A 199 -4.51 12.80 3.57
N LYS A 200 -4.25 12.24 2.39
CA LYS A 200 -3.56 10.96 2.20
C LYS A 200 -2.11 11.00 2.72
N LYS A 201 -1.39 12.13 2.53
CA LYS A 201 -0.04 12.33 3.12
C LYS A 201 -0.09 12.43 4.64
N GLN A 202 -1.06 13.16 5.20
CA GLN A 202 -1.25 13.25 6.64
C GLN A 202 -1.59 11.89 7.26
N LEU A 203 -2.40 11.08 6.56
CA LEU A 203 -2.71 9.72 6.97
C LEU A 203 -1.46 8.84 7.00
N HIS A 204 -0.64 8.86 5.95
CA HIS A 204 0.64 8.13 5.92
C HIS A 204 1.58 8.57 7.06
N ALA A 205 1.76 9.89 7.26
CA ALA A 205 2.60 10.42 8.32
C ALA A 205 2.08 10.05 9.73
N TRP A 206 0.76 10.03 9.92
CA TRP A 206 0.16 9.57 11.16
C TRP A 206 0.42 8.08 11.40
N VAL A 207 0.26 7.24 10.38
CA VAL A 207 0.55 5.80 10.47
C VAL A 207 2.01 5.53 10.82
N PHE A 208 2.92 6.21 10.14
CA PHE A 208 4.36 6.11 10.43
C PHE A 208 4.66 6.56 11.87
N ALA A 209 4.05 7.66 12.32
CA ALA A 209 4.24 8.13 13.69
C ALA A 209 3.73 7.12 14.73
N MET A 210 2.66 6.37 14.46
CA MET A 210 2.15 5.33 15.37
C MET A 210 3.12 4.17 15.60
N GLN A 211 4.17 4.05 14.79
CA GLN A 211 5.20 3.02 14.90
C GLN A 211 6.42 3.51 15.70
N ASP A 212 6.50 4.81 16.02
CA ASP A 212 7.51 5.34 16.94
C ASP A 212 7.11 5.00 18.39
N PRO A 213 7.97 4.32 19.18
CA PRO A 213 7.71 4.02 20.59
C PRO A 213 7.44 5.24 21.47
N ARG A 214 7.83 6.44 21.01
CA ARG A 214 7.65 7.72 21.70
C ARG A 214 6.34 8.42 21.32
N TYR A 215 5.57 7.86 20.40
CA TYR A 215 4.32 8.46 19.95
C TYR A 215 3.29 8.50 21.08
N GLN A 216 2.98 9.70 21.54
CA GLN A 216 1.89 9.92 22.48
C GLN A 216 0.61 10.13 21.67
N HIS A 217 -0.38 9.24 21.82
CA HIS A 217 -1.69 9.39 21.19
C HIS A 217 -2.34 10.71 21.63
N PRO A 218 -2.38 11.76 20.78
CA PRO A 218 -2.99 13.02 21.20
C PRO A 218 -4.51 12.79 21.31
N GLY A 219 -5.12 13.12 22.45
CA GLY A 219 -6.57 12.99 22.65
C GLY A 219 -7.38 13.70 21.56
N PHE A 220 -8.53 13.13 21.19
CA PHE A 220 -9.40 13.59 20.08
C PHE A 220 -9.84 15.07 20.20
N GLU A 221 -9.84 15.64 21.40
CA GLU A 221 -10.36 16.99 21.68
C GLU A 221 -9.60 18.12 20.96
N LYS A 222 -8.37 17.87 20.48
CA LYS A 222 -7.58 18.88 19.76
C LYS A 222 -7.80 18.92 18.24
N ILE A 223 -8.61 18.01 17.66
CA ILE A 223 -8.79 17.92 16.19
C ILE A 223 -10.00 18.74 15.70
N ARG A 224 -10.82 19.33 16.59
CA ARG A 224 -11.89 20.28 16.21
C ARG A 224 -11.41 21.68 15.79
N GLY A 225 -10.11 21.84 15.49
CA GLY A 225 -9.48 23.13 15.19
C GLY A 225 -8.93 23.27 13.78
N ILE A 226 -9.53 22.62 12.77
CA ILE A 226 -9.31 22.91 11.34
C ILE A 226 -10.67 22.92 10.64
#